data_AF-A0A401Q7Z0-F1
#
_entry.id   AF-A0A401Q7Z0-F1
#
_cell.length_a   1.000
_cell.length_b   1.000
_cell.length_c   1.000
_cell.angle_alpha   90.00
_cell.angle_beta   90.00
_cell.angle_gamma   90.00
#
_symmetry.space_group_name_H-M   'P 1'
#
loop_
_entity.id
_entity.type
_entity.pdbx_description
1 polymer ?
#
loop_
_entity_poly.entity_id
_entity_poly.type
_entity_poly.pdbx_seq_one_letter_code
_entity_poly.pdbx_strand_id
1 'polypeptide(L)'
;MSGLSRVLQDGYSERGAFGLFINFIQLCTLPIWPVNKQLYRHLNCRLAFSLWSQLVLLLEWWSGTECTLFTDQATVDKFGKEHVIVILNHNFEIDFLCGWTMCERYGILGSSKVLAKKELLYVPLIGWTWYFLEIVFCKRRWDEDRDTVVNGLKALRDYPEYMWVSTQL
;
A
#
# COMPACT_ATOMS: atom_id res chain seq x y z
N MET A 1 17.65 -19.24 -24.92
CA MET A 1 16.49 -19.09 -24.00
C MET A 1 16.83 -19.40 -22.52
N SER A 2 18.02 -19.91 -22.17
CA SER A 2 18.38 -20.27 -20.78
C SER A 2 18.95 -19.13 -19.91
N GLY A 3 19.52 -18.08 -20.51
CA GLY A 3 20.09 -16.95 -19.77
C GLY A 3 19.03 -16.00 -19.21
N LEU A 4 17.98 -15.72 -19.99
CA LEU A 4 16.89 -14.83 -19.59
C LEU A 4 16.06 -15.43 -18.45
N SER A 5 15.75 -16.73 -18.49
CA SER A 5 15.00 -17.40 -17.43
C SER A 5 15.74 -17.41 -16.10
N ARG A 6 17.08 -17.55 -16.14
CA ARG A 6 17.92 -17.59 -14.94
C ARG A 6 18.03 -16.21 -14.29
N VAL A 7 18.26 -15.17 -15.09
CA VAL A 7 18.26 -13.77 -14.62
C VAL A 7 16.91 -13.37 -14.02
N LEU A 8 15.80 -13.81 -14.63
CA LEU A 8 14.47 -13.58 -14.06
C LEU A 8 14.31 -14.30 -12.73
N GLN A 9 14.68 -15.58 -12.65
CA GLN A 9 14.54 -16.39 -11.45
C GLN A 9 15.40 -15.89 -10.28
N ASP A 10 16.64 -15.49 -10.56
CA ASP A 10 17.54 -14.87 -9.58
C ASP A 10 16.97 -13.52 -9.12
N GLY A 11 16.46 -12.69 -10.04
CA GLY A 11 15.79 -11.43 -9.72
C GLY A 11 14.51 -11.59 -8.88
N TYR A 12 13.71 -12.64 -9.11
CA TYR A 12 12.54 -12.95 -8.27
C TYR A 12 12.94 -13.39 -6.86
N SER A 13 13.99 -14.21 -6.75
CA SER A 13 14.52 -14.68 -5.47
C SER A 13 15.07 -13.53 -4.61
N GLU A 14 15.88 -12.65 -5.21
CA GLU A 14 16.46 -11.49 -4.55
C GLU A 14 15.39 -10.50 -4.06
N ARG A 15 14.35 -10.25 -4.87
CA ARG A 15 13.21 -9.38 -4.48
C ARG A 15 12.40 -9.98 -3.33
N GLY A 16 12.19 -11.30 -3.34
CA GLY A 16 11.52 -12.01 -2.25
C GLY A 16 12.31 -11.90 -0.93
N ALA A 17 13.63 -12.10 -0.99
CA ALA A 17 14.52 -11.95 0.16
C ALA A 17 14.54 -10.50 0.69
N PHE A 18 14.57 -9.51 -0.21
CA PHE A 18 14.45 -8.10 0.16
C PHE A 18 13.12 -7.79 0.86
N GLY A 19 12.01 -8.35 0.36
CA GLY A 19 10.70 -8.22 0.99
C GLY A 19 10.69 -8.71 2.43
N LEU A 20 11.26 -9.89 2.67
CA LEU A 20 11.35 -10.49 4.01
C LEU A 20 12.25 -9.65 4.93
N PHE A 21 13.35 -9.12 4.39
CA PHE A 21 14.24 -8.22 5.13
C PHE A 21 13.51 -6.95 5.58
N ILE A 22 12.69 -6.34 4.71
CA ILE A 22 11.87 -5.18 5.08
C ILE A 22 10.88 -5.55 6.18
N ASN A 23 10.15 -6.66 6.07
CA ASN A 23 9.23 -7.09 7.13
C ASN A 23 9.94 -7.36 8.46
N PHE A 24 11.16 -7.90 8.43
CA PHE A 24 11.96 -8.05 9.63
C PHE A 24 12.26 -6.70 10.29
N ILE A 25 12.65 -5.68 9.50
CA ILE A 25 12.82 -4.32 10.03
C ILE A 25 11.50 -3.77 10.59
N GLN A 26 10.38 -3.96 9.88
CA GLN A 26 9.06 -3.52 10.35
C GLN A 26 8.69 -4.18 11.68
N LEU A 27 8.99 -5.47 11.85
CA LEU A 27 8.82 -6.16 13.13
C LEU A 27 9.65 -5.51 14.23
N CYS A 28 10.91 -5.14 13.95
CA CYS A 28 11.77 -4.42 14.87
C CYS A 28 11.25 -3.01 15.22
N THR A 29 10.33 -2.43 14.44
CA THR A 29 9.70 -1.13 14.78
C THR A 29 8.59 -1.25 15.83
N LEU A 30 8.05 -2.44 16.11
CA LEU A 30 6.91 -2.60 17.05
C LEU A 30 7.13 -1.98 18.44
N PRO A 31 8.31 -2.08 19.08
CA PRO A 31 8.55 -1.43 20.37
C PRO A 31 8.46 0.10 20.33
N ILE A 32 8.58 0.71 19.14
CA ILE A 32 8.44 2.16 18.93
C ILE A 32 6.97 2.58 19.02
N TRP A 33 6.02 1.73 18.60
CA TRP A 33 4.60 2.06 18.55
C TRP A 33 4.03 2.61 19.88
N PRO A 34 4.26 1.98 21.07
CA PRO A 34 3.74 2.50 22.33
C PRO A 34 4.47 3.76 22.84
N VAL A 35 5.71 4.02 22.40
CA VAL A 35 6.52 5.16 22.86
C VAL A 35 6.32 6.38 21.96
N ASN A 36 6.32 6.18 20.64
CA ASN A 36 6.16 7.20 19.63
C ASN A 36 5.47 6.64 18.38
N LYS A 37 4.14 6.59 18.43
CA LYS A 37 3.27 6.13 17.34
C LYS A 37 3.53 6.86 16.01
N GLN A 38 3.86 8.16 16.07
CA GLN A 38 4.09 8.97 14.87
C GLN A 38 5.39 8.56 14.17
N LEU A 39 6.47 8.36 14.93
CA LEU A 39 7.73 7.84 14.42
C LEU A 39 7.56 6.43 13.83
N TYR A 40 6.83 5.55 14.53
CA TYR A 40 6.50 4.21 14.03
C TYR A 40 5.83 4.27 12.65
N ARG A 41 4.81 5.13 12.50
CA ARG A 41 4.08 5.30 11.23
C ARG A 41 4.95 5.84 10.12
N HIS A 42 5.77 6.85 10.42
CA HIS A 42 6.69 7.44 9.44
C HIS A 42 7.68 6.41 8.92
N LEU A 43 8.33 5.65 9.82
CA LEU A 43 9.27 4.59 9.45
C LEU A 43 8.61 3.52 8.59
N ASN A 44 7.43 3.02 9.01
CA ASN A 44 6.71 1.99 8.26
C ASN A 44 6.23 2.49 6.89
N CYS A 45 5.89 3.77 6.74
CA CYS A 45 5.61 4.36 5.43
C CYS A 45 6.83 4.35 4.50
N ARG A 46 8.02 4.67 5.00
CA ARG A 46 9.25 4.61 4.19
C ARG A 46 9.58 3.18 3.78
N LEU A 47 9.46 2.23 4.70
CA LEU A 47 9.67 0.81 4.43
C LEU A 47 8.67 0.27 3.40
N ALA A 48 7.40 0.64 3.53
CA ALA A 48 6.36 0.27 2.57
C ALA A 48 6.60 0.87 1.18
N PHE A 49 7.03 2.14 1.10
CA PHE A 49 7.42 2.77 -0.17
C PHE A 49 8.47 1.92 -0.90
N SER A 50 9.50 1.44 -0.21
CA SER A 50 10.53 0.58 -0.81
C SER A 50 10.00 -0.74 -1.36
N LEU A 51 8.90 -1.28 -0.83
CA LEU A 51 8.25 -2.47 -1.36
C LEU A 51 7.33 -2.16 -2.54
N TRP A 52 6.47 -1.15 -2.39
CA TRP A 52 5.46 -0.82 -3.41
C TRP A 52 6.07 -0.25 -4.68
N SER A 53 7.13 0.56 -4.58
CA SER A 53 7.84 1.10 -5.75
C SER A 53 8.40 0.01 -6.67
N GLN A 54 8.76 -1.16 -6.13
CA GLN A 54 9.17 -2.30 -6.98
C GLN A 54 8.01 -2.87 -7.78
N LEU A 55 6.80 -2.86 -7.22
CA LEU A 55 5.59 -3.32 -7.91
C LEU A 55 5.13 -2.29 -8.94
N VAL A 56 5.21 -1.00 -8.61
CA VAL A 56 4.96 0.09 -9.57
C VAL A 56 5.95 0.04 -10.73
N LEU A 57 7.24 -0.17 -10.44
CA LEU A 57 8.27 -0.37 -11.47
C LEU A 57 7.96 -1.57 -12.36
N LEU A 58 7.50 -2.68 -11.78
CA LEU A 58 7.09 -3.85 -12.56
C LEU A 58 5.89 -3.55 -13.47
N LEU A 59 4.90 -2.80 -12.97
CA LEU A 59 3.74 -2.41 -13.76
C LEU A 59 4.14 -1.47 -14.89
N GLU A 60 4.72 -0.31 -14.60
CA GLU A 60 4.95 0.69 -15.63
C GLU A 60 6.13 0.31 -16.54
N TRP A 61 7.30 0.05 -15.95
CA TRP A 61 8.53 -0.13 -16.73
C TRP A 61 8.64 -1.53 -17.35
N TRP A 62 8.42 -2.58 -16.55
CA TRP A 62 8.64 -3.95 -17.04
C TRP A 62 7.51 -4.44 -17.95
N SER A 63 6.25 -4.15 -17.60
CA SER A 63 5.11 -4.57 -18.43
C SER A 63 4.75 -3.57 -19.55
N GLY A 64 5.26 -2.34 -19.49
CA GLY A 64 4.90 -1.27 -20.43
C GLY A 64 3.48 -0.74 -20.25
N THR A 65 2.90 -0.90 -19.04
CA THR A 65 1.54 -0.41 -18.75
C THR A 65 1.55 1.10 -18.59
N GLU A 66 0.68 1.79 -19.34
CA GLU A 66 0.46 3.22 -19.19
C GLU A 66 -0.83 3.48 -18.40
N CYS A 67 -0.72 4.25 -17.31
CA CYS A 67 -1.87 4.67 -16.52
C CYS A 67 -2.08 6.18 -16.65
N THR A 68 -3.25 6.58 -17.16
CA THR A 68 -3.60 7.98 -17.42
C THR A 68 -4.79 8.39 -16.57
N LEU A 69 -4.62 9.46 -15.80
CA LEU A 69 -5.67 10.02 -14.94
C LEU A 69 -6.28 11.26 -15.62
N PHE A 70 -7.60 11.24 -15.79
CA PHE A 70 -8.36 12.37 -16.33
C PHE A 70 -9.08 13.09 -15.21
N THR A 71 -8.73 14.35 -14.97
CA THR A 71 -9.38 15.24 -14.00
C THR A 71 -9.05 16.70 -14.32
N ASP A 72 -9.69 17.64 -13.65
CA ASP A 72 -9.41 19.08 -13.79
C ASP A 72 -8.15 19.48 -13.00
N GLN A 73 -7.49 20.57 -13.42
CA GLN A 73 -6.24 21.02 -12.80
C GLN A 73 -6.42 21.39 -11.31
N ALA A 74 -7.58 21.94 -10.92
CA ALA A 74 -7.82 22.34 -9.53
C ALA A 74 -7.89 21.12 -8.59
N THR A 75 -8.32 19.96 -9.11
CA THR A 75 -8.24 18.67 -8.41
C THR A 75 -6.79 18.17 -8.34
N VAL A 76 -6.02 18.23 -9.43
CA VAL A 76 -4.60 17.83 -9.46
C VAL A 76 -3.78 18.59 -8.42
N ASP A 77 -4.04 19.88 -8.25
CA ASP A 77 -3.30 20.75 -7.33
C ASP A 77 -3.43 20.33 -5.86
N LYS A 78 -4.43 19.51 -5.52
CA LYS A 78 -4.67 18.96 -4.18
C LYS A 78 -4.06 17.58 -3.96
N PHE A 79 -3.67 16.87 -5.01
CA PHE A 79 -3.15 15.52 -4.88
C PHE A 79 -1.86 15.48 -4.05
N GLY A 80 -1.79 14.48 -3.17
CA GLY A 80 -0.70 14.32 -2.20
C GLY A 80 -0.65 15.37 -1.10
N LYS A 81 -1.63 16.29 -1.00
CA LYS A 81 -1.64 17.40 -0.02
C LYS A 81 -2.80 17.33 0.98
N GLU A 82 -3.64 16.31 0.90
CA GLU A 82 -4.74 16.06 1.83
C GLU A 82 -5.02 14.57 1.97
N HIS A 83 -5.70 14.19 3.06
CA HIS A 83 -6.20 12.82 3.22
C HIS A 83 -7.43 12.62 2.33
N VAL A 84 -7.46 11.51 1.59
CA VAL A 84 -8.53 11.22 0.62
C VAL A 84 -9.06 9.82 0.86
N ILE A 85 -10.39 9.68 0.74
CA ILE A 85 -11.04 8.37 0.59
C ILE A 85 -11.36 8.20 -0.90
N VAL A 86 -10.78 7.19 -1.51
CA VAL A 86 -10.95 6.88 -2.94
C VAL A 86 -11.94 5.73 -3.06
N ILE A 87 -13.08 5.98 -3.69
CA ILE A 87 -14.08 4.95 -3.97
C ILE A 87 -13.89 4.49 -5.42
N LEU A 88 -13.49 3.24 -5.59
CA LEU A 88 -13.20 2.64 -6.89
C LEU A 88 -14.29 1.64 -7.26
N ASN A 89 -14.66 1.62 -8.54
CA ASN A 89 -15.33 0.47 -9.13
C ASN A 89 -14.28 -0.63 -9.37
N HIS A 90 -14.53 -1.87 -8.94
CA HIS A 90 -13.56 -2.95 -9.09
C HIS A 90 -13.89 -3.84 -10.28
N ASN A 91 -13.11 -3.71 -11.35
CA ASN A 91 -13.28 -4.51 -12.56
C ASN A 91 -12.15 -5.53 -12.73
N PHE A 92 -10.94 -5.22 -12.28
CA PHE A 92 -9.77 -6.08 -12.47
C PHE A 92 -8.88 -6.14 -11.21
N GLU A 93 -8.19 -7.26 -11.02
CA GLU A 93 -7.27 -7.45 -9.88
C GLU A 93 -6.15 -6.40 -9.84
N ILE A 94 -5.74 -5.89 -11.01
CA ILE A 94 -4.68 -4.89 -11.16
C ILE A 94 -5.11 -3.46 -10.83
N ASP A 95 -6.40 -3.20 -10.60
CA ASP A 95 -6.93 -1.85 -10.32
C ASP A 95 -6.19 -1.18 -9.16
N PHE A 96 -5.80 -1.98 -8.16
CA PHE A 96 -5.06 -1.50 -7.01
C PHE A 96 -3.63 -1.05 -7.37
N LEU A 97 -2.97 -1.77 -8.27
CA LEU A 97 -1.62 -1.43 -8.74
C LEU A 97 -1.62 -0.17 -9.61
N CYS A 98 -2.67 0.02 -10.43
CA CYS A 98 -2.91 1.28 -11.15
C CYS A 98 -3.11 2.46 -10.19
N GLY A 99 -3.84 2.25 -9.09
CA GLY A 99 -3.97 3.27 -8.02
C GLY A 99 -2.63 3.62 -7.36
N TRP A 100 -1.76 2.63 -7.17
CA TRP A 100 -0.40 2.85 -6.64
C TRP A 100 0.49 3.65 -7.57
N THR A 101 0.38 3.47 -8.88
CA THR A 101 1.05 4.36 -9.85
C THR A 101 0.71 5.83 -9.62
N MET A 102 -0.55 6.14 -9.33
CA MET A 102 -0.95 7.52 -9.00
C MET A 102 -0.36 7.96 -7.65
N CYS A 103 -0.39 7.09 -6.64
CA CYS A 103 0.20 7.39 -5.34
C CYS A 103 1.72 7.65 -5.41
N GLU A 104 2.44 6.93 -6.27
CA GLU A 104 3.86 7.14 -6.56
C GLU A 104 4.10 8.54 -7.15
N ARG A 105 3.35 8.90 -8.20
CA ARG A 105 3.46 10.22 -8.88
C ARG A 105 3.23 11.41 -7.95
N TYR A 106 2.42 11.24 -6.91
CA TYR A 106 2.10 12.30 -5.93
C TYR A 106 2.76 12.11 -4.56
N GLY A 107 3.75 11.21 -4.45
CA GLY A 107 4.61 11.11 -3.26
C GLY A 107 3.96 10.49 -2.01
N ILE A 108 2.85 9.77 -2.16
CA ILE A 108 2.06 9.20 -1.06
C ILE A 108 1.95 7.66 -1.12
N LEU A 109 2.77 7.00 -1.95
CA LEU A 109 2.72 5.55 -2.12
C LEU A 109 2.90 4.79 -0.79
N GLY A 110 3.88 5.19 0.02
CA GLY A 110 4.16 4.54 1.32
C GLY A 110 3.05 4.72 2.36
N SER A 111 2.22 5.75 2.21
CA SER A 111 1.05 6.03 3.07
C SER A 111 -0.27 5.61 2.44
N SER A 112 -0.26 5.05 1.22
CA SER A 112 -1.46 4.49 0.59
C SER A 112 -2.04 3.35 1.45
N LYS A 113 -3.38 3.32 1.54
CA LYS A 113 -4.14 2.34 2.33
C LYS A 113 -5.24 1.75 1.47
N VAL A 114 -5.69 0.56 1.84
CA VAL A 114 -6.85 -0.10 1.22
C VAL A 114 -7.69 -0.74 2.30
N LEU A 115 -9.00 -0.84 2.12
CA LEU A 115 -9.81 -1.77 2.92
C LEU A 115 -9.56 -3.20 2.41
N ALA A 116 -8.70 -3.94 3.11
CA ALA A 116 -8.22 -5.25 2.67
C ALA A 116 -9.15 -6.39 3.12
N LYS A 117 -9.17 -7.49 2.38
CA LYS A 117 -9.79 -8.76 2.82
C LYS A 117 -9.01 -9.34 4.00
N LYS A 118 -9.68 -9.84 5.04
CA LYS A 118 -9.03 -10.38 6.24
C LYS A 118 -8.08 -11.53 5.95
N GLU A 119 -8.38 -12.33 4.93
CA GLU A 119 -7.55 -13.43 4.44
C GLU A 119 -6.18 -12.95 3.97
N LEU A 120 -6.06 -11.71 3.50
CA LEU A 120 -4.80 -11.14 3.02
C LEU A 120 -3.79 -10.92 4.15
N LEU A 121 -4.23 -10.91 5.43
CA LEU A 121 -3.32 -10.87 6.57
C LEU A 121 -2.36 -12.08 6.60
N TYR A 122 -2.82 -13.22 6.06
CA TYR A 122 -2.04 -14.46 6.01
C TYR A 122 -1.07 -14.51 4.82
N VAL A 123 -1.15 -13.54 3.89
CA VAL A 123 -0.23 -13.46 2.76
C VAL A 123 1.09 -12.86 3.26
N PRO A 124 2.20 -13.62 3.24
CA PRO A 124 3.49 -13.09 3.67
C PRO A 124 3.92 -11.93 2.78
N LEU A 125 4.82 -11.08 3.28
CA LEU A 125 5.24 -9.83 2.62
C LEU A 125 4.15 -8.77 2.61
N ILE A 126 3.12 -8.96 1.80
CA ILE A 126 2.11 -7.94 1.53
C ILE A 126 1.19 -7.76 2.73
N GLY A 127 0.61 -8.85 3.23
CA GLY A 127 -0.30 -8.83 4.37
C GLY A 127 0.34 -8.30 5.64
N TRP A 128 1.60 -8.67 5.87
CA TRP A 128 2.36 -8.23 7.04
C TRP A 128 2.72 -6.74 6.94
N THR A 129 3.15 -6.28 5.77
CA THR A 129 3.38 -4.85 5.52
C THR A 129 2.10 -4.06 5.79
N TRP A 130 0.96 -4.53 5.29
CA TRP A 130 -0.34 -3.91 5.53
C TRP A 130 -0.73 -3.88 7.01
N TYR A 131 -0.44 -4.94 7.77
CA TYR A 131 -0.62 -4.95 9.21
C TYR A 131 0.19 -3.84 9.90
N PHE A 132 1.49 -3.72 9.58
CA PHE A 132 2.35 -2.67 10.16
C PHE A 132 1.98 -1.26 9.69
N LEU A 133 1.29 -1.14 8.56
CA LEU A 133 0.71 0.10 8.07
C LEU A 133 -0.65 0.43 8.72
N GLU A 134 -1.12 -0.36 9.70
CA GLU A 134 -2.42 -0.16 10.36
C GLU A 134 -3.59 -0.15 9.35
N ILE A 135 -3.49 -0.94 8.28
CA ILE A 135 -4.57 -1.12 7.31
C ILE A 135 -5.75 -1.84 7.94
N VAL A 136 -6.96 -1.41 7.57
CA VAL A 136 -8.21 -2.01 8.03
C VAL A 136 -8.52 -3.28 7.22
N PHE A 137 -8.60 -4.41 7.92
CA PHE A 137 -8.97 -5.71 7.36
C PHE A 137 -10.44 -6.02 7.60
N CYS A 138 -11.17 -6.41 6.55
CA CYS A 138 -12.62 -6.64 6.54
C CYS A 138 -12.94 -8.10 6.21
N LYS A 139 -14.01 -8.63 6.81
CA LYS A 139 -14.57 -9.96 6.54
C LYS A 139 -15.51 -10.01 5.32
N ARG A 140 -15.74 -8.86 4.67
CA ARG A 140 -16.70 -8.69 3.54
C ARG A 140 -18.16 -8.87 3.97
N ARG A 141 -18.48 -8.53 5.22
CA ARG A 141 -19.85 -8.53 5.76
C ARG A 141 -20.09 -7.22 6.50
N TRP A 142 -20.88 -6.33 5.91
CA TRP A 142 -21.06 -4.97 6.43
C TRP A 142 -21.49 -4.93 7.90
N ASP A 143 -22.42 -5.80 8.29
CA ASP A 143 -22.91 -5.86 9.68
C ASP A 143 -21.81 -6.20 10.70
N GLU A 144 -20.76 -6.90 10.27
CA GLU A 144 -19.60 -7.22 11.12
C GLU A 144 -18.46 -6.20 10.98
N ASP A 145 -18.30 -5.62 9.79
CA ASP A 145 -17.16 -4.78 9.46
C ASP A 145 -17.39 -3.30 9.76
N ARG A 146 -18.65 -2.84 9.88
CA ARG A 146 -18.99 -1.41 10.06
C ARG A 146 -18.19 -0.75 11.18
N ASP A 147 -18.20 -1.34 12.37
CA ASP A 147 -17.51 -0.77 13.52
C ASP A 147 -15.99 -0.85 13.36
N THR A 148 -15.49 -1.93 12.77
CA THR A 148 -14.06 -2.11 12.47
C THR A 148 -13.56 -1.03 11.50
N VAL A 149 -14.31 -0.76 10.42
CA VAL A 149 -13.99 0.27 9.43
C VAL A 149 -14.01 1.65 10.06
N VAL A 150 -15.09 1.98 10.78
CA VAL A 150 -15.23 3.30 11.42
C VAL A 150 -14.12 3.53 12.45
N ASN A 151 -13.82 2.55 13.30
CA ASN A 151 -12.78 2.68 14.32
C ASN A 151 -11.38 2.73 13.71
N GLY A 152 -11.12 1.92 12.68
CA GLY A 152 -9.87 1.95 11.94
C GLY A 152 -9.61 3.31 11.28
N LEU A 153 -10.60 3.86 10.57
CA LEU A 153 -10.49 5.19 9.96
C LEU A 153 -10.31 6.29 11.01
N LYS A 154 -11.02 6.22 12.15
CA LYS A 154 -10.81 7.15 13.28
C LYS A 154 -9.40 7.06 13.84
N ALA A 155 -8.83 5.86 13.95
CA ALA A 155 -7.47 5.64 14.43
C ALA A 155 -6.39 6.16 13.46
N LEU A 156 -6.74 6.37 12.19
CA LEU A 156 -5.87 6.96 11.16
C LEU A 156 -6.04 8.48 11.02
N ARG A 157 -6.92 9.12 11.81
CA ARG A 157 -7.14 10.58 11.73
C ARG A 157 -5.88 11.38 12.09
N ASP A 158 -5.03 10.83 12.94
CA ASP A 158 -3.76 11.42 13.39
C ASP A 158 -2.55 10.85 12.63
N TYR A 159 -2.73 10.32 11.42
CA TYR A 159 -1.62 9.79 10.62
C TYR A 159 -0.68 10.93 10.16
N PRO A 160 0.65 10.79 10.28
CA PRO A 160 1.58 11.91 10.06
C PRO A 160 1.79 12.25 8.57
N GLU A 161 1.44 11.33 7.67
CA GLU A 161 1.55 11.47 6.23
C GLU A 161 0.17 11.61 5.61
N TYR A 162 0.02 12.44 4.57
CA TYR A 162 -1.20 12.44 3.77
C TYR A 162 -1.43 11.05 3.17
N MET A 163 -2.66 10.56 3.26
CA MET A 163 -2.99 9.18 2.93
C MET A 163 -4.17 9.11 1.98
N TRP A 164 -4.09 8.19 1.03
CA TRP A 164 -5.22 7.81 0.19
C TRP A 164 -5.70 6.44 0.63
N VAL A 165 -6.92 6.39 1.16
CA VAL A 165 -7.58 5.13 1.55
C VAL A 165 -8.51 4.71 0.43
N SER A 166 -8.16 3.66 -0.29
CA SER A 166 -9.02 3.12 -1.33
C SER A 166 -9.99 2.09 -0.76
N THR A 167 -11.23 2.16 -1.25
CA THR A 167 -12.23 1.12 -1.10
C THR A 167 -12.77 0.75 -2.47
N GLN A 168 -12.99 -0.53 -2.66
CA GLN A 168 -13.50 -1.12 -3.89
C GLN A 168 -14.92 -1.57 -3.62
N LEU A 169 -15.87 -0.99 -4.37
CA LEU A 169 -17.28 -1.41 -4.40
C LEU A 169 -17.42 -2.74 -5.14
#